data_AF-A0A7S4HUU7-F1
#
_entry.id   AF-A0A7S4HUU7-F1
#
_cell.length_a   1.000
_cell.length_b   1.000
_cell.length_c   1.000
_cell.angle_alpha   90.00
_cell.angle_beta   90.00
_cell.angle_gamma   90.00
#
_symmetry.space_group_name_H-M   'P 1'
#
loop_
_entity.id
_entity.type
_entity.pdbx_description
1 polymer ?
#
loop_
_entity_poly.entity_id
_entity_poly.type
_entity_poly.pdbx_seq_one_letter_code
_entity_poly.pdbx_strand_id
1 'polypeptide(L)'
;EVKLETRGPVLIEVNCRLHGGEGTWLPVAMAAAGYTQVTALIDASLRPEAFGRLPAQPVALQQHGAWVTVRSTVEGEISRVDEARLQSMRALGSFNNDYLPDKLKPGNHIVRTTDACTVHGCVNLVHADKAAYLRDYEEAQRLMDLGLFEVKGAAPAELEPAAGGGDGAGAARPASSDEAPLVLPKYVVSPKTSRPGFMALSVHHANEHFFRTANVPVREFYRQRRGMHWP
;
A
#
# COMPACT_ATOMS: atom_id res chain seq x y z
N GLU A 1 2.06 -6.26 -9.82
CA GLU A 1 0.63 -6.21 -9.45
C GLU A 1 -0.14 -7.25 -10.23
N VAL A 2 -0.97 -8.01 -9.51
CA VAL A 2 -1.83 -9.07 -10.07
C VAL A 2 -3.25 -8.78 -9.58
N LYS A 3 -4.24 -8.91 -10.47
CA LYS A 3 -5.66 -8.81 -10.15
C LYS A 3 -6.29 -10.19 -10.24
N LEU A 4 -7.09 -10.59 -9.25
CA LEU A 4 -7.87 -11.82 -9.33
C LEU A 4 -9.16 -11.57 -10.11
N GLU A 5 -9.43 -12.41 -11.12
CA GLU A 5 -10.67 -12.42 -11.90
C GLU A 5 -11.33 -13.80 -11.79
N THR A 6 -12.62 -13.92 -12.14
CA THR A 6 -13.33 -15.21 -12.16
C THR A 6 -12.62 -16.27 -13.03
N ARG A 7 -11.90 -15.82 -14.08
CA ARG A 7 -11.14 -16.68 -14.99
C ARG A 7 -9.71 -17.00 -14.49
N GLY A 8 -9.34 -16.51 -13.31
CA GLY A 8 -8.01 -16.65 -12.74
C GLY A 8 -7.24 -15.33 -12.63
N PRO A 9 -6.00 -15.37 -12.12
CA PRO A 9 -5.17 -14.20 -11.92
C PRO A 9 -4.74 -13.56 -13.26
N VAL A 10 -4.80 -12.24 -13.31
CA VAL A 10 -4.33 -11.42 -14.44
C VAL A 10 -3.14 -10.60 -13.99
N LEU A 11 -2.01 -10.73 -14.70
CA LEU A 11 -0.85 -9.88 -14.50
C LEU A 11 -1.15 -8.48 -15.02
N ILE A 12 -1.06 -7.48 -14.14
CA ILE A 12 -1.33 -6.07 -14.47
C ILE A 12 -0.03 -5.32 -14.72
N GLU A 13 0.94 -5.47 -13.81
CA GLU A 13 2.19 -4.73 -13.86
C GLU A 13 3.34 -5.54 -13.25
N VAL A 14 4.53 -5.43 -13.83
CA VAL A 14 5.79 -5.91 -13.23
C VAL A 14 6.78 -4.75 -13.20
N ASN A 15 7.45 -4.59 -12.07
CA ASN A 15 8.40 -3.53 -11.84
C ASN A 15 9.76 -4.13 -11.44
N CYS A 16 10.84 -3.65 -12.04
CA CYS A 16 12.22 -4.00 -11.68
C CYS A 16 12.81 -2.97 -10.70
N ARG A 17 12.06 -2.67 -9.64
CA ARG A 17 12.40 -1.70 -8.58
C ARG A 17 11.78 -2.13 -7.26
N LEU A 18 12.18 -1.48 -6.18
CA LEU A 18 11.50 -1.60 -4.89
C LEU A 18 10.05 -1.08 -4.98
N HIS A 19 9.19 -1.66 -4.15
CA HIS A 19 7.84 -1.18 -3.92
C HIS A 19 7.86 0.29 -3.45
N GLY A 20 6.85 1.06 -3.88
CA GLY A 20 6.70 2.47 -3.52
C GLY A 20 6.36 2.69 -2.04
N GLY A 21 5.97 3.91 -1.67
CA GLY A 21 5.60 4.24 -0.28
C GLY A 21 6.79 4.40 0.65
N GLU A 22 7.97 4.75 0.10
CA GLU A 22 9.15 5.19 0.86
C GLU A 22 9.62 4.21 1.95
N GLY A 23 9.32 2.92 1.79
CA GLY A 23 9.66 1.87 2.76
C GLY A 23 8.77 1.81 4.00
N THR A 24 7.70 2.61 4.07
CA THR A 24 6.75 2.59 5.21
C THR A 24 6.07 1.23 5.39
N TRP A 25 6.02 0.41 4.34
CA TRP A 25 5.51 -0.98 4.34
C TRP A 25 6.49 -2.03 4.89
N LEU A 26 7.78 -1.69 5.04
CA LEU A 26 8.83 -2.64 5.44
C LEU A 26 8.51 -3.40 6.74
N PRO A 27 7.96 -2.77 7.80
CA PRO A 27 7.63 -3.49 9.04
C PRO A 27 6.60 -4.61 8.81
N VAL A 28 5.59 -4.37 7.98
CA VAL A 28 4.54 -5.36 7.65
C VAL A 28 5.14 -6.51 6.86
N ALA A 29 5.93 -6.22 5.81
CA ALA A 29 6.57 -7.26 5.01
C ALA A 29 7.56 -8.09 5.83
N MET A 30 8.33 -7.44 6.71
CA MET A 30 9.25 -8.14 7.61
C MET A 30 8.51 -9.07 8.55
N ALA A 31 7.42 -8.62 9.18
CA ALA A 31 6.63 -9.47 10.08
C ALA A 31 5.95 -10.63 9.35
N ALA A 32 5.48 -10.41 8.12
CA ALA A 32 4.74 -11.40 7.36
C ALA A 32 5.64 -12.46 6.71
N ALA A 33 6.81 -12.08 6.19
CA ALA A 33 7.68 -12.97 5.41
C ALA A 33 9.04 -13.27 6.08
N GLY A 34 9.46 -12.50 7.08
CA GLY A 34 10.79 -12.60 7.70
C GLY A 34 11.91 -11.97 6.87
N TYR A 35 11.58 -11.36 5.73
CA TYR A 35 12.49 -10.61 4.86
C TYR A 35 11.72 -9.59 4.04
N THR A 36 12.42 -8.65 3.40
CA THR A 36 11.82 -7.63 2.53
C THR A 36 12.55 -7.56 1.19
N GLN A 37 11.98 -6.85 0.21
CA GLN A 37 12.69 -6.57 -1.04
C GLN A 37 14.02 -5.85 -0.82
N VAL A 38 14.11 -5.01 0.23
CA VAL A 38 15.33 -4.28 0.59
C VAL A 38 16.38 -5.23 1.12
N THR A 39 16.04 -6.10 2.09
CA THR A 39 17.01 -7.05 2.65
C THR A 39 17.45 -8.07 1.60
N ALA A 40 16.53 -8.56 0.77
CA ALA A 40 16.84 -9.46 -0.33
C ALA A 40 17.79 -8.81 -1.36
N LEU A 41 17.58 -7.53 -1.71
CA LEU A 41 18.47 -6.79 -2.61
C LEU A 41 19.88 -6.63 -2.02
N ILE A 42 19.98 -6.28 -0.73
CA ILE A 42 21.24 -6.17 0.00
C ILE A 42 21.97 -7.51 0.02
N ASP A 43 21.25 -8.60 0.33
CA ASP A 43 21.82 -9.94 0.36
C ASP A 43 22.30 -10.40 -1.00
N ALA A 44 21.55 -10.15 -2.07
CA ALA A 44 21.98 -10.49 -3.41
C ALA A 44 23.28 -9.76 -3.81
N SER A 45 23.48 -8.55 -3.28
CA SER A 45 24.63 -7.70 -3.62
C SER A 45 25.86 -7.99 -2.76
N LEU A 46 25.67 -8.24 -1.46
CA LEU A 46 26.75 -8.29 -0.47
C LEU A 46 26.91 -9.66 0.20
N ARG A 47 25.89 -10.52 0.17
CA ARG A 47 25.84 -11.82 0.88
C ARG A 47 25.13 -12.88 0.02
N PRO A 48 25.71 -13.29 -1.13
CA PRO A 48 25.03 -14.17 -2.09
C PRO A 48 24.61 -15.52 -1.50
N GLU A 49 25.34 -16.02 -0.51
CA GLU A 49 24.98 -17.21 0.26
C GLU A 49 23.67 -17.01 1.04
N ALA A 50 23.48 -15.85 1.68
CA ALA A 50 22.25 -15.49 2.39
C ALA A 50 21.07 -15.35 1.43
N PHE A 51 21.30 -14.71 0.28
CA PHE A 51 20.29 -14.62 -0.77
C PHE A 51 19.88 -16.01 -1.29
N GLY A 52 20.84 -16.93 -1.45
CA GLY A 52 20.59 -18.31 -1.87
C GLY A 52 19.76 -19.14 -0.88
N ARG A 53 19.66 -18.71 0.39
CA ARG A 53 18.76 -19.33 1.40
C ARG A 53 17.32 -18.83 1.33
N LEU A 54 17.05 -17.73 0.63
CA LEU A 54 15.69 -17.24 0.49
C LEU A 54 14.86 -18.25 -0.32
N PRO A 55 13.59 -18.45 0.03
CA PRO A 55 12.74 -19.38 -0.69
C PRO A 55 12.48 -18.87 -2.12
N ALA A 56 12.48 -19.78 -3.09
CA ALA A 56 12.25 -19.44 -4.50
C ALA A 56 10.85 -18.85 -4.76
N GLN A 57 9.90 -19.10 -3.86
CA GLN A 57 8.55 -18.58 -3.87
C GLN A 57 8.17 -18.14 -2.45
N PRO A 58 7.26 -17.16 -2.29
CA PRO A 58 6.76 -16.78 -0.97
C PRO A 58 6.21 -18.00 -0.22
N VAL A 59 6.67 -18.18 1.03
CA VAL A 59 6.13 -19.20 1.95
C VAL A 59 4.85 -18.70 2.60
N ALA A 60 4.19 -19.57 3.37
CA ALA A 60 3.06 -19.17 4.20
C ALA A 60 3.44 -17.96 5.09
N LEU A 61 2.51 -17.01 5.24
CA LEU A 61 2.73 -15.82 6.04
C LEU A 61 2.94 -16.20 7.51
N GLN A 62 3.98 -15.65 8.14
CA GLN A 62 4.27 -15.83 9.57
C GLN A 62 3.31 -15.02 10.45
N GLN A 63 2.90 -13.85 9.94
CA GLN A 63 1.92 -12.96 10.55
C GLN A 63 1.06 -12.31 9.47
N HIS A 64 -0.07 -11.76 9.88
CA HIS A 64 -0.99 -11.03 9.02
C HIS A 64 -0.83 -9.53 9.24
N GLY A 65 -1.00 -8.74 8.19
CA GLY A 65 -0.88 -7.30 8.34
C GLY A 65 -1.32 -6.51 7.13
N ALA A 66 -1.47 -5.20 7.34
CA ALA A 66 -1.85 -4.24 6.34
C ALA A 66 -1.10 -2.92 6.52
N TRP A 67 -0.86 -2.27 5.40
CA TRP A 67 -0.51 -0.87 5.32
C TRP A 67 -1.80 -0.07 5.07
N VAL A 68 -2.31 0.61 6.10
CA VAL A 68 -3.55 1.40 6.04
C VAL A 68 -3.20 2.85 5.75
N THR A 69 -3.76 3.41 4.69
CA THR A 69 -3.49 4.80 4.29
C THR A 69 -4.24 5.79 5.17
N VAL A 70 -3.56 6.87 5.56
CA VAL A 70 -4.18 8.05 6.19
C VAL A 70 -4.82 8.88 5.08
N ARG A 71 -6.14 9.06 5.16
CA ARG A 71 -6.95 9.73 4.14
C ARG A 71 -7.58 11.01 4.69
N SER A 72 -7.73 11.99 3.81
CA SER A 72 -8.50 13.20 4.11
C SER A 72 -9.75 13.28 3.25
N THR A 73 -10.90 13.50 3.90
CA THR A 73 -12.19 13.80 3.24
C THR A 73 -12.35 15.30 2.96
N VAL A 74 -11.51 16.12 3.58
CA VAL A 74 -11.51 17.58 3.49
C VAL A 74 -10.27 18.10 2.78
N GLU A 75 -10.33 19.34 2.34
CA GLU A 75 -9.22 20.07 1.71
C GLU A 75 -9.21 21.50 2.23
N GLY A 76 -8.04 22.02 2.57
CA GLY A 76 -7.90 23.35 3.14
C GLY A 76 -6.77 23.46 4.15
N GLU A 77 -6.70 24.61 4.82
CA GLU A 77 -5.81 24.81 5.96
C GLU A 77 -6.35 24.08 7.18
N ILE A 78 -5.58 23.12 7.71
CA ILE A 78 -5.92 22.32 8.88
C ILE A 78 -6.16 23.27 10.06
N SER A 79 -7.35 23.19 10.65
CA SER A 79 -7.67 23.84 11.93
C SER A 79 -7.45 22.88 13.10
N ARG A 80 -7.73 21.58 12.90
CA ARG A 80 -7.63 20.54 13.93
C ARG A 80 -7.26 19.19 13.34
N VAL A 81 -6.50 18.41 14.10
CA VAL A 81 -6.27 16.98 13.90
C VAL A 81 -6.93 16.25 15.06
N ASP A 82 -7.70 15.20 14.79
CA ASP A 82 -8.39 14.42 15.83
C ASP A 82 -7.41 13.45 16.52
N GLU A 83 -6.74 13.95 17.56
CA GLU A 83 -5.76 13.18 18.32
C GLU A 83 -6.37 12.01 19.10
N ALA A 84 -7.63 12.14 19.53
CA ALA A 84 -8.31 11.04 20.22
C ALA A 84 -8.55 9.86 19.26
N ARG A 85 -8.86 10.15 18.00
CA ARG A 85 -9.01 9.13 16.96
C ARG A 85 -7.67 8.50 16.57
N LEU A 86 -6.60 9.30 16.46
CA LEU A 86 -5.25 8.77 16.28
C LEU A 86 -4.83 7.86 17.43
N GLN A 87 -5.10 8.25 18.68
CA GLN A 87 -4.85 7.41 19.86
C GLN A 87 -5.68 6.12 19.84
N SER A 88 -6.93 6.18 19.39
CA SER A 88 -7.79 4.99 19.25
C SER A 88 -7.21 4.00 18.24
N MET A 89 -6.68 4.48 17.10
CA MET A 89 -5.98 3.61 16.14
C MET A 89 -4.70 3.01 16.71
N ARG A 90 -3.93 3.79 17.48
CA ARG A 90 -2.70 3.33 18.16
C ARG A 90 -2.96 2.31 19.27
N ALA A 91 -4.20 2.26 19.78
CA ALA A 91 -4.63 1.34 20.82
C ALA A 91 -5.14 0.00 20.27
N LEU A 92 -5.24 -0.16 18.94
CA LEU A 92 -5.61 -1.44 18.33
C LEU A 92 -4.58 -2.52 18.67
N GLY A 93 -5.02 -3.76 18.90
CA GLY A 93 -4.14 -4.86 19.32
C GLY A 93 -3.12 -5.24 18.25
N SER A 94 -3.44 -4.98 16.99
CA SER A 94 -2.55 -5.18 15.84
C SER A 94 -1.76 -3.93 15.46
N PHE A 95 -1.86 -2.81 16.19
CA PHE A 95 -1.05 -1.63 15.87
C PHE A 95 0.45 -1.94 15.98
N ASN A 96 1.19 -1.72 14.90
CA ASN A 96 2.64 -1.92 14.88
C ASN A 96 3.39 -0.59 14.92
N ASN A 97 3.12 0.31 13.97
CA ASN A 97 3.64 1.67 13.95
C ASN A 97 2.84 2.55 12.97
N ASP A 98 3.15 3.84 12.93
CA ASP A 98 2.61 4.76 11.94
C ASP A 98 3.71 5.63 11.31
N TYR A 99 3.37 6.23 10.18
CA TYR A 99 4.10 7.31 9.57
C TYR A 99 3.12 8.46 9.31
N LEU A 100 3.20 9.47 10.16
CA LEU A 100 2.46 10.73 10.05
C LEU A 100 3.49 11.84 9.79
N PRO A 101 3.54 12.43 8.59
CA PRO A 101 4.48 13.51 8.31
C PRO A 101 4.19 14.74 9.18
N ASP A 102 5.24 15.47 9.59
CA ASP A 102 5.15 16.70 10.40
C ASP A 102 4.25 17.81 9.84
N LYS A 103 3.89 17.70 8.55
CA LYS A 103 2.97 18.63 7.89
C LYS A 103 1.51 18.44 8.33
N LEU A 104 1.15 17.31 8.95
CA LEU A 104 -0.21 17.03 9.42
C LEU A 104 -0.48 17.67 10.79
N LYS A 105 -0.56 19.00 10.81
CA LYS A 105 -0.85 19.78 12.02
C LYS A 105 -1.56 21.09 11.68
N PRO A 106 -2.24 21.73 12.65
CA PRO A 106 -2.90 23.01 12.42
C PRO A 106 -2.00 24.06 11.78
N GLY A 107 -2.55 24.85 10.87
CA GLY A 107 -1.86 25.90 10.12
C GLY A 107 -1.27 25.45 8.78
N ASN A 108 -1.17 24.14 8.53
CA ASN A 108 -0.70 23.59 7.25
C ASN A 108 -1.86 23.24 6.32
N HIS A 109 -1.58 23.06 5.04
CA HIS A 109 -2.59 22.68 4.05
C HIS A 109 -2.68 21.16 3.87
N ILE A 110 -3.91 20.64 3.80
CA ILE A 110 -4.22 19.26 3.44
C ILE A 110 -5.06 19.25 2.17
N VAL A 111 -4.83 18.24 1.33
CA VAL A 111 -5.61 18.00 0.11
C VAL A 111 -6.55 16.84 0.34
N ARG A 112 -7.68 16.81 -0.36
CA ARG A 112 -8.57 15.65 -0.29
C ARG A 112 -7.88 14.44 -0.92
N THR A 113 -8.02 13.28 -0.30
CA THR A 113 -7.51 12.03 -0.88
C THR A 113 -8.44 11.56 -1.98
N THR A 114 -7.92 11.46 -3.20
CA THR A 114 -8.64 10.96 -4.39
C THR A 114 -7.95 9.77 -5.04
N ASP A 115 -6.67 9.56 -4.73
CA ASP A 115 -5.82 8.49 -5.27
C ASP A 115 -4.63 8.21 -4.34
N ALA A 116 -3.76 7.29 -4.76
CA ALA A 116 -2.56 6.93 -3.99
C ALA A 116 -1.52 8.05 -3.86
N CYS A 117 -1.55 9.10 -4.70
CA CYS A 117 -0.63 10.23 -4.65
C CYS A 117 -1.10 11.33 -3.68
N THR A 118 -2.34 11.24 -3.23
CA THR A 118 -3.00 12.22 -2.34
C THR A 118 -3.30 11.62 -0.97
N VAL A 119 -2.60 10.53 -0.60
CA VAL A 119 -2.60 9.99 0.77
C VAL A 119 -1.61 10.77 1.65
N HIS A 120 -1.87 10.81 2.96
CA HIS A 120 -1.16 11.73 3.86
C HIS A 120 -0.23 11.03 4.84
N GLY A 121 -0.14 9.71 4.80
CA GLY A 121 0.63 8.91 5.73
C GLY A 121 0.09 7.49 5.78
N CYS A 122 0.50 6.73 6.78
CA CYS A 122 0.00 5.38 6.98
C CYS A 122 0.02 4.92 8.43
N VAL A 123 -0.80 3.91 8.72
CA VAL A 123 -0.77 3.10 9.92
C VAL A 123 -0.49 1.67 9.49
N ASN A 124 0.49 1.02 10.12
CA ASN A 124 0.79 -0.38 9.88
C ASN A 124 0.16 -1.23 10.96
N LEU A 125 -0.59 -2.24 10.51
CA LEU A 125 -1.20 -3.25 11.36
C LEU A 125 -0.50 -4.58 11.14
N VAL A 126 -0.16 -5.28 12.22
CA VAL A 126 0.47 -6.60 12.23
C VAL A 126 -0.08 -7.41 13.40
N HIS A 127 -0.51 -8.64 13.15
CA HIS A 127 -0.91 -9.56 14.20
C HIS A 127 -0.72 -11.03 13.77
N ALA A 128 -0.38 -11.90 14.72
CA ALA A 128 -0.21 -13.34 14.45
C ALA A 128 -1.55 -14.04 14.16
N ASP A 129 -2.62 -13.69 14.90
CA ASP A 129 -3.98 -14.17 14.60
C ASP A 129 -4.63 -13.33 13.47
N LYS A 130 -5.02 -14.02 12.39
CA LYS A 130 -5.71 -13.45 11.24
C LYS A 130 -7.04 -12.79 11.62
N ALA A 131 -7.79 -13.40 12.54
CA ALA A 131 -9.12 -12.89 12.89
C ALA A 131 -9.02 -11.57 13.66
N ALA A 132 -8.10 -11.46 14.61
CA ALA A 132 -7.79 -10.20 15.29
C ALA A 132 -7.29 -9.12 14.33
N TYR A 133 -6.36 -9.46 13.42
CA TYR A 133 -5.91 -8.52 12.38
C TYR A 133 -7.07 -7.97 11.53
N LEU A 134 -7.98 -8.84 11.06
CA LEU A 134 -9.10 -8.39 10.21
C LEU A 134 -10.07 -7.48 10.95
N ARG A 135 -10.40 -7.78 12.23
CA ARG A 135 -11.25 -6.90 13.05
C ARG A 135 -10.63 -5.52 13.24
N ASP A 136 -9.35 -5.48 13.56
CA ASP A 136 -8.64 -4.22 13.77
C ASP A 136 -8.46 -3.45 12.45
N TYR A 137 -8.27 -4.15 11.33
CA TYR A 137 -8.23 -3.52 10.02
C TYR A 137 -9.55 -2.84 9.69
N GLU A 138 -10.69 -3.53 9.92
CA GLU A 138 -12.02 -2.94 9.74
C GLU A 138 -12.24 -1.74 10.65
N GLU A 139 -11.82 -1.82 11.92
CA GLU A 139 -11.92 -0.70 12.85
C GLU A 139 -11.03 0.47 12.44
N ALA A 140 -9.80 0.21 11.98
CA ALA A 140 -8.92 1.25 11.46
C ALA A 140 -9.53 1.95 10.24
N GLN A 141 -10.16 1.20 9.32
CA GLN A 141 -10.87 1.81 8.18
C GLN A 141 -12.05 2.66 8.66
N ARG A 142 -12.85 2.15 9.60
CA ARG A 142 -13.98 2.89 10.18
C ARG A 142 -13.52 4.19 10.84
N LEU A 143 -12.42 4.16 11.60
CA LEU A 143 -11.83 5.36 12.21
C LEU A 143 -11.32 6.34 11.14
N MET A 144 -10.67 5.86 10.08
CA MET A 144 -10.27 6.73 8.96
C MET A 144 -11.47 7.40 8.28
N ASP A 145 -12.57 6.66 8.09
CA ASP A 145 -13.78 7.15 7.42
C ASP A 145 -14.57 8.16 8.28
N LEU A 146 -14.45 8.11 9.61
CA LEU A 146 -14.96 9.20 10.46
C LEU A 146 -14.22 10.54 10.24
N GLY A 147 -13.12 10.54 9.48
CA GLY A 147 -12.28 11.69 9.19
C GLY A 147 -11.28 11.96 10.31
N LEU A 148 -10.10 12.49 9.97
CA LEU A 148 -9.06 12.85 10.96
C LEU A 148 -8.79 14.36 11.03
N PHE A 149 -9.30 15.11 10.08
CA PHE A 149 -8.92 16.50 9.87
C PHE A 149 -10.15 17.40 9.81
N GLU A 150 -10.02 18.57 10.41
CA GLU A 150 -10.89 19.71 10.18
C GLU A 150 -10.08 20.82 9.53
N VAL A 151 -10.73 21.59 8.66
CA VAL A 151 -10.10 22.70 7.95
C VAL A 151 -10.88 23.99 8.20
N LYS A 152 -10.18 25.13 8.13
CA LYS A 152 -10.80 26.45 8.30
C LYS A 152 -11.89 26.68 7.26
N GLY A 153 -13.08 27.09 7.73
CA GLY A 153 -14.17 27.54 6.88
C GLY A 153 -14.93 26.45 6.12
N ALA A 154 -14.63 25.16 6.34
CA ALA A 154 -15.43 24.07 5.79
C ALA A 154 -16.49 23.59 6.78
N ALA A 155 -17.71 23.41 6.30
CA ALA A 155 -18.64 22.47 6.90
C ALA A 155 -18.13 21.04 6.61
N PRO A 156 -18.28 20.07 7.53
CA PRO A 156 -17.87 18.70 7.27
C PRO A 156 -18.62 18.18 6.03
N ALA A 157 -17.88 17.77 4.99
CA ALA A 157 -18.47 17.06 3.86
C ALA A 157 -18.72 15.61 4.28
N GLU A 158 -19.96 15.14 4.15
CA GLU A 158 -20.29 13.73 4.33
C GLU A 158 -19.54 12.90 3.29
N LEU A 159 -19.00 11.75 3.72
CA LEU A 159 -18.54 10.73 2.79
C LEU A 159 -19.74 10.20 2.03
N GLU A 160 -19.80 10.46 0.72
CA GLU A 160 -20.70 9.72 -0.16
C GLU A 160 -20.37 8.22 -0.01
N PRO A 161 -21.34 7.39 0.42
CA PRO A 161 -21.10 5.96 0.52
C PRO A 161 -20.70 5.43 -0.86
N ALA A 162 -19.73 4.52 -0.90
CA ALA A 162 -19.39 3.80 -2.12
C ALA A 162 -20.69 3.24 -2.72
N ALA A 163 -21.02 3.66 -3.95
CA ALA A 163 -22.28 3.35 -4.61
C ALA A 163 -22.63 1.86 -4.44
N GLY A 164 -23.64 1.60 -3.62
CA GLY A 164 -24.19 0.27 -3.43
C GLY A 164 -24.77 -0.21 -4.75
N GLY A 165 -24.10 -1.19 -5.36
CA GLY A 165 -24.67 -1.96 -6.47
C GLY A 165 -25.83 -2.78 -5.95
N GLY A 166 -27.03 -2.22 -6.01
CA GLY A 166 -28.26 -2.96 -5.81
C GLY A 166 -28.52 -3.85 -7.01
N ASP A 167 -28.61 -5.16 -6.78
CA ASP A 167 -29.37 -6.07 -7.62
C ASP A 167 -30.23 -6.95 -6.72
N GLY A 168 -31.53 -6.95 -7.01
CA GLY A 168 -32.57 -7.60 -6.23
C GLY A 168 -32.66 -9.11 -6.43
N ALA A 169 -33.18 -9.74 -5.37
CA ALA A 169 -34.01 -10.95 -5.30
C ALA A 169 -33.77 -12.10 -6.32
N GLY A 170 -33.29 -13.23 -5.79
CA GLY A 170 -33.40 -14.56 -6.40
C GLY A 170 -33.19 -15.68 -5.37
N ALA A 171 -34.22 -16.51 -5.19
CA ALA A 171 -34.40 -17.60 -4.22
C ALA A 171 -33.21 -18.51 -3.85
N ALA A 172 -33.27 -19.03 -2.60
CA ALA A 172 -32.32 -19.93 -1.95
C ALA A 172 -32.28 -21.38 -2.46
N ARG A 173 -31.11 -22.05 -2.32
CA ARG A 173 -30.94 -23.49 -1.99
C ARG A 173 -29.49 -23.80 -1.54
N PRO A 174 -29.20 -24.93 -0.86
CA PRO A 174 -28.49 -24.96 0.41
C PRO A 174 -26.99 -25.30 0.31
N ALA A 175 -26.31 -25.10 1.44
CA ALA A 175 -24.88 -25.12 1.66
C ALA A 175 -24.14 -26.40 1.25
N SER A 176 -22.96 -26.21 0.67
CA SER A 176 -21.81 -27.10 0.82
C SER A 176 -20.58 -26.26 1.17
N SER A 177 -19.81 -26.73 2.15
CA SER A 177 -18.56 -26.16 2.63
C SER A 177 -17.52 -26.02 1.52
N ASP A 178 -17.10 -24.79 1.23
CA ASP A 178 -15.75 -24.42 0.82
C ASP A 178 -15.61 -22.90 0.87
N GLU A 179 -14.44 -22.41 1.29
CA GLU A 179 -14.14 -21.01 1.60
C GLU A 179 -14.66 -20.02 0.54
N ALA A 180 -15.54 -19.11 0.95
CA ALA A 180 -15.98 -18.01 0.10
C ALA A 180 -14.79 -17.06 -0.17
N PRO A 181 -14.51 -16.70 -1.44
CA PRO A 181 -13.44 -15.75 -1.75
C PRO A 181 -13.79 -14.38 -1.18
N LEU A 182 -12.79 -13.73 -0.59
CA LEU A 182 -12.88 -12.38 -0.05
C LEU A 182 -13.27 -11.41 -1.18
N VAL A 183 -14.49 -10.87 -1.13
CA VAL A 183 -14.96 -9.86 -2.08
C VAL A 183 -14.34 -8.52 -1.69
N LEU A 184 -13.29 -8.11 -2.39
CA LEU A 184 -12.75 -6.76 -2.27
C LEU A 184 -13.70 -5.76 -2.94
N PRO A 185 -13.94 -4.57 -2.34
CA PRO A 185 -14.82 -3.56 -2.93
C PRO A 185 -14.31 -3.12 -4.31
N LYS A 186 -15.24 -2.98 -5.27
CA LYS A 186 -14.98 -2.52 -6.63
C LYS A 186 -14.56 -1.04 -6.62
N TYR A 187 -13.31 -0.73 -6.96
CA TYR A 187 -12.92 0.64 -7.26
C TYR A 187 -13.43 1.05 -8.65
N VAL A 188 -14.26 2.09 -8.71
CA VAL A 188 -14.62 2.75 -9.96
C VAL A 188 -13.53 3.75 -10.32
N VAL A 189 -12.78 3.49 -11.38
CA VAL A 189 -11.82 4.45 -11.95
C VAL A 189 -12.60 5.48 -12.76
N SER A 190 -12.66 6.72 -12.27
CA SER A 190 -13.26 7.83 -13.02
C SER A 190 -12.36 8.20 -14.22
N PRO A 191 -12.92 8.58 -15.40
CA PRO A 191 -12.11 8.89 -16.58
C PRO A 191 -11.22 10.12 -16.34
N LYS A 192 -9.92 9.99 -16.61
CA LYS A 192 -8.96 11.09 -16.54
C LYS A 192 -9.35 12.21 -17.51
N THR A 193 -9.76 13.37 -17.02
CA THR A 193 -9.71 14.61 -17.79
C THR A 193 -8.26 15.06 -17.89
N SER A 194 -7.71 15.01 -19.09
CA SER A 194 -6.36 15.46 -19.44
C SER A 194 -6.18 16.96 -19.16
N ARG A 195 -5.21 17.32 -18.33
CA ARG A 195 -4.55 18.64 -18.39
C ARG A 195 -3.04 18.44 -18.53
N PRO A 196 -2.39 19.15 -19.48
CA PRO A 196 -0.97 18.99 -19.76
C PRO A 196 -0.14 19.83 -18.77
N GLY A 197 0.81 19.18 -18.10
CA GLY A 197 1.71 19.88 -17.18
C GLY A 197 2.26 18.99 -16.06
N PHE A 198 2.74 17.79 -16.39
CA PHE A 198 3.52 16.99 -15.44
C PHE A 198 5.01 17.09 -15.80
N MET A 199 5.73 17.90 -15.02
CA MET A 199 7.18 17.85 -14.99
C MET A 199 7.56 16.53 -14.31
N ALA A 200 7.99 15.55 -15.11
CA ALA A 200 8.67 14.38 -14.61
C ALA A 200 10.02 14.82 -14.02
N LEU A 201 10.07 15.09 -12.71
CA LEU A 201 11.35 15.10 -12.00
C LEU A 201 11.80 13.63 -11.90
N SER A 202 12.48 13.22 -12.96
CA SER A 202 12.76 11.81 -13.22
C SER A 202 13.82 11.24 -12.30
N VAL A 203 13.60 9.98 -11.95
CA VAL A 203 14.51 9.02 -11.31
C VAL A 203 15.81 8.81 -12.13
N HIS A 204 16.02 9.50 -13.27
CA HIS A 204 17.31 9.47 -13.98
C HIS A 204 18.48 9.98 -13.13
N HIS A 205 18.28 11.00 -12.30
CA HIS A 205 19.40 11.58 -11.54
C HIS A 205 19.97 10.62 -10.48
N ALA A 206 19.13 9.79 -9.87
CA ALA A 206 19.57 8.82 -8.86
C ALA A 206 20.28 7.60 -9.50
N ASN A 207 19.79 7.15 -10.66
CA ASN A 207 20.38 6.00 -11.36
C ASN A 207 21.74 6.34 -11.98
N GLU A 208 21.94 7.54 -12.54
CA GLU A 208 23.26 7.92 -13.08
C GLU A 208 24.34 7.97 -12.01
N HIS A 209 24.02 8.37 -10.78
CA HIS A 209 25.00 8.47 -9.71
C HIS A 209 25.50 7.08 -9.26
N PHE A 210 24.61 6.10 -9.22
CA PHE A 210 24.95 4.70 -8.92
C PHE A 210 25.82 4.07 -10.02
N PHE A 211 25.50 4.29 -11.31
CA PHE A 211 26.30 3.74 -12.40
C PHE A 211 27.67 4.43 -12.59
N ARG A 212 27.80 5.72 -12.24
CA ARG A 212 29.10 6.43 -12.25
C ARG A 212 30.03 5.94 -11.15
N THR A 213 29.50 5.56 -9.98
CA THR A 213 30.31 5.11 -8.84
C THR A 213 30.72 3.65 -8.94
N ALA A 214 29.96 2.81 -9.66
CA ALA A 214 30.27 1.39 -9.83
C ALA A 214 31.19 1.05 -11.03
N ASN A 215 31.49 2.02 -11.91
CA ASN A 215 32.29 1.82 -13.14
C ASN A 215 31.88 0.62 -14.01
N VAL A 216 30.59 0.24 -14.00
CA VAL A 216 30.04 -0.82 -14.84
C VAL A 216 29.29 -0.17 -16.01
N PRO A 217 29.74 -0.35 -17.27
CA PRO A 217 28.99 0.13 -18.41
C PRO A 217 27.62 -0.55 -18.46
N VAL A 218 26.54 0.21 -18.36
CA VAL A 218 25.14 -0.26 -18.38
C VAL A 218 24.88 -1.27 -19.51
N ARG A 219 25.53 -1.08 -20.68
CA ARG A 219 25.41 -1.97 -21.84
C ARG A 219 25.97 -3.38 -21.63
N GLU A 220 26.97 -3.55 -20.78
CA GLU A 220 27.66 -4.83 -20.55
C GLU A 220 26.86 -5.71 -19.59
N PHE A 221 26.24 -5.11 -18.57
CA PHE A 221 25.29 -5.77 -17.66
C PHE A 221 24.11 -6.41 -18.41
N TYR A 222 23.53 -5.70 -19.39
CA TYR A 222 22.42 -6.25 -20.19
C TYR A 222 22.85 -7.27 -21.24
N ARG A 223 24.12 -7.25 -21.71
CA ARG A 223 24.65 -8.27 -22.64
C ARG A 223 24.82 -9.63 -21.97
N GLN A 224 25.33 -9.66 -20.74
CA GLN A 224 25.58 -10.92 -20.02
C GLN A 224 24.29 -11.70 -19.72
N ARG A 225 23.14 -11.02 -19.53
CA ARG A 225 21.85 -11.69 -19.28
C ARG A 225 21.12 -12.23 -20.51
N ARG A 226 21.47 -11.80 -21.74
CA ARG A 226 20.84 -12.35 -22.96
C ARG A 226 21.35 -13.73 -23.36
N GLY A 227 22.41 -14.23 -22.73
CA GLY A 227 22.97 -15.56 -22.98
C GLY A 227 22.47 -16.67 -22.04
N MET A 228 21.61 -16.36 -21.06
CA MET A 228 21.03 -17.35 -20.17
C MET A 228 19.78 -17.96 -20.80
N HIS A 229 19.93 -19.13 -21.40
CA HIS A 229 18.79 -20.02 -21.65
C HIS A 229 18.35 -20.64 -20.32
N TRP A 230 17.09 -20.40 -19.95
CA TRP A 230 16.41 -21.14 -18.90
C TRP A 230 15.72 -22.37 -19.53
N PRO A 231 15.72 -23.55 -18.88
CA PRO A 231 15.06 -24.75 -19.40
C PRO A 231 13.56 -24.58 -19.64
#